data_AF-A0AAD6YDJ7-F1
#
_entry.id   AF-A0AAD6YDJ7-F1
#
_cell.length_a   1.000
_cell.length_b   1.000
_cell.length_c   1.000
_cell.angle_alpha   90.00
_cell.angle_beta   90.00
_cell.angle_gamma   90.00
#
_symmetry.space_group_name_H-M   'P 1'
#
loop_
_entity.id
_entity.type
_entity.pdbx_description
1 polymer ?
#
loop_
_entity_poly.entity_id
_entity_poly.type
_entity_poly.pdbx_seq_one_letter_code
_entity_poly.pdbx_strand_id
1 'polypeptide(L)'
;SHRTQPVPPAPEPEPVILDTSLDFGACDYCAQPFRAVPSAKLLQIGDEIGKADSDLQLINLSLEYCQQHIAEAKVLPQARLLNWPEAIVYVELRSRVQTFLQELLEPLLEDPTSSTFFAEAEARRAQGACSQFHPPTAYFGYIGYQQILLAAQDYFNKLRRSEELELTAVQPLTPDEFVLEVVVPEAQAALIMDDLQCDEDVARATLYNSCAFGQLFHSDRRDRTRATCAIGEPATRNTTGMSRPTTPQAPSLPLQPFPNSSPLANLPPSPMPPTQLYQDTADIQESPPSRPLCPICDDPLPETPSDELQAMLDWVKTVSKPSPVPDCPDHHTPNRLSNVIIVCERHKLESDIFPLAIAEGWPFNPDFGGLHSRVTALRVHLCSVIDDIANSTYGRAAKSFYFLSPGGTNSTSESLHQRQSMRHQLSAVDRLAAIGPAYYGEIGALIIVAVLQFLFPDHATLLARAAPLTYRMLIDEVLLPEIIEHLVCEDLKVTAAAAKAIVHSSYIFGQALHKDVDSCPALEEVQRYIMRQSRSPAYRIWSASGTTLDLDSWRSLQVVKSEPVEPEIPGPGSHSTSVIDLTLNDDE
;
A
#
# COMPACT_ATOMS: atom_id res chain seq x y z
N SER A 1 -49.28 -1.08 -29.86
CA SER A 1 -47.95 -0.96 -30.49
C SER A 1 -47.45 0.47 -30.34
N HIS A 2 -46.91 0.79 -29.15
CA HIS A 2 -46.23 2.06 -28.92
C HIS A 2 -44.74 1.77 -28.74
N ARG A 3 -43.97 2.15 -29.77
CA ARG A 3 -42.52 1.98 -29.84
C ARG A 3 -41.90 3.22 -29.18
N THR A 4 -41.33 3.05 -27.99
CA THR A 4 -40.55 4.08 -27.30
C THR A 4 -39.32 4.42 -28.14
N GLN A 5 -39.15 5.70 -28.48
CA GLN A 5 -37.95 6.19 -29.13
C GLN A 5 -36.82 6.34 -28.10
N PRO A 6 -35.55 6.06 -28.48
CA PRO A 6 -34.42 6.23 -27.60
C PRO A 6 -34.16 7.72 -27.34
N VAL A 7 -33.93 8.05 -26.07
CA VAL A 7 -33.53 9.39 -25.61
C VAL A 7 -32.11 9.66 -26.12
N PRO A 8 -31.84 10.82 -26.75
CA PRO A 8 -30.50 11.17 -27.21
C PRO A 8 -29.55 11.36 -26.00
N PRO A 9 -28.25 11.03 -26.16
CA PRO A 9 -27.27 11.21 -25.10
C PRO A 9 -27.15 12.69 -24.69
N ALA A 10 -26.98 12.91 -23.40
CA ALA A 10 -26.78 14.25 -22.83
C ALA A 10 -25.53 14.90 -23.46
N PRO A 11 -25.59 16.21 -23.80
CA PRO A 11 -24.44 16.92 -24.35
C PRO A 11 -23.27 16.93 -23.36
N GLU A 12 -22.06 16.63 -23.84
CA GLU A 12 -20.84 16.82 -23.06
C GLU A 12 -20.71 18.29 -22.65
N PRO A 13 -20.37 18.59 -21.39
CA PRO A 13 -20.25 19.97 -20.92
C PRO A 13 -19.11 20.68 -21.65
N GLU A 14 -19.40 21.87 -22.20
CA GLU A 14 -18.38 22.71 -22.83
C GLU A 14 -17.27 23.07 -21.82
N PRO A 15 -15.99 23.09 -22.23
CA PRO A 15 -14.89 23.42 -21.35
C PRO A 15 -15.03 24.88 -20.88
N VAL A 16 -15.21 25.05 -19.56
CA VAL A 16 -15.21 26.36 -18.91
C VAL A 16 -13.83 26.99 -19.10
N ILE A 17 -13.75 28.03 -19.93
CA ILE A 17 -12.55 28.84 -20.10
C ILE A 17 -12.40 29.71 -18.84
N LEU A 18 -11.59 29.24 -17.88
CA LEU A 18 -11.18 30.02 -16.73
C LEU A 18 -10.34 31.21 -17.19
N ASP A 19 -10.62 32.40 -16.64
CA ASP A 19 -9.90 33.65 -16.92
C ASP A 19 -8.40 33.48 -16.60
N THR A 20 -7.57 33.38 -17.65
CA THR A 20 -6.14 33.09 -17.55
C THR A 20 -5.30 34.32 -17.18
N SER A 21 -5.90 35.44 -16.76
CA SER A 21 -5.16 36.70 -16.57
C SER A 21 -4.50 36.87 -15.19
N LEU A 22 -4.62 35.90 -14.27
CA LEU A 22 -3.97 35.93 -12.97
C LEU A 22 -2.71 35.05 -13.02
N ASP A 23 -1.56 35.70 -13.20
CA ASP A 23 -0.25 35.04 -13.15
C ASP A 23 0.16 34.82 -11.68
N PHE A 24 0.11 33.56 -11.24
CA PHE A 24 0.56 33.16 -9.90
C PHE A 24 2.03 32.72 -9.90
N GLY A 25 2.77 32.94 -10.99
CA GLY A 25 4.14 32.47 -11.18
C GLY A 25 4.23 31.01 -11.60
N ALA A 26 5.45 30.47 -11.59
CA ALA A 26 5.74 29.08 -11.93
C ALA A 26 6.34 28.33 -10.74
N CYS A 27 6.12 27.01 -10.70
CA CYS A 27 6.71 26.13 -9.70
C CYS A 27 8.24 26.11 -9.87
N ASP A 28 8.96 26.40 -8.80
CA ASP A 28 10.43 26.45 -8.80
C ASP A 28 11.11 25.10 -9.13
N TYR A 29 10.38 23.98 -8.99
CA TYR A 29 10.93 22.63 -9.17
C TYR A 29 10.61 22.00 -10.54
N CYS A 30 9.45 22.29 -11.13
CA CYS A 30 9.06 21.72 -12.44
C CYS A 30 8.82 22.77 -13.52
N ALA A 31 8.98 24.06 -13.21
CA ALA A 31 8.77 25.21 -14.10
C ALA A 31 7.35 25.34 -14.70
N GLN A 32 6.35 24.57 -14.22
CA GLN A 32 4.97 24.72 -14.67
C GLN A 32 4.25 25.87 -13.95
N PRO A 33 3.39 26.64 -14.63
CA PRO A 33 2.67 27.75 -14.02
C PRO A 33 1.66 27.27 -12.98
N PHE A 34 1.53 28.02 -11.88
CA PHE A 34 0.42 27.85 -10.94
C PHE A 34 -0.87 28.35 -11.61
N ARG A 35 -1.86 27.46 -11.74
CA ARG A 35 -3.16 27.79 -12.36
C ARG A 35 -4.22 28.26 -11.36
N ALA A 36 -3.88 28.26 -10.08
CA ALA A 36 -4.75 28.68 -8.99
C ALA A 36 -3.88 29.21 -7.84
N VAL A 37 -4.51 29.92 -6.90
CA VAL A 37 -3.90 30.29 -5.62
C VAL A 37 -3.46 29.01 -4.92
N PRO A 38 -2.16 28.87 -4.53
CA PRO A 38 -1.67 27.71 -3.79
C PRO A 38 -2.50 27.43 -2.55
N SER A 39 -2.89 26.17 -2.35
CA SER A 39 -3.61 25.79 -1.14
C SER A 39 -2.72 25.91 0.11
N ALA A 40 -3.34 25.95 1.29
CA ALA A 40 -2.61 25.88 2.56
C ALA A 40 -1.70 24.65 2.64
N LYS A 41 -2.09 23.54 2.01
CA LYS A 41 -1.27 22.32 1.92
C LYS A 41 0.01 22.57 1.14
N LEU A 42 -0.11 23.14 -0.06
CA LEU A 42 1.01 23.40 -0.94
C LEU A 42 1.97 24.42 -0.33
N LEU A 43 1.45 25.46 0.32
CA LEU A 43 2.25 26.42 1.09
C LEU A 43 3.02 25.74 2.23
N GLN A 44 2.37 24.83 2.97
CA GLN A 44 3.02 24.07 4.03
C GLN A 44 4.13 23.15 3.51
N ILE A 45 3.94 22.50 2.36
CA ILE A 45 5.01 21.71 1.71
C ILE A 45 6.18 22.62 1.36
N GLY A 46 5.92 23.81 0.80
CA GLY A 46 6.96 24.80 0.50
C GLY A 46 7.76 25.21 1.73
N ASP A 47 7.09 25.46 2.86
CA ASP A 47 7.74 25.76 4.13
C ASP A 47 8.55 24.57 4.69
N GLU A 48 8.10 23.33 4.46
CA GLU A 48 8.82 22.11 4.85
C GLU A 48 10.08 21.92 4.00
N ILE A 49 10.05 22.26 2.70
CA ILE A 49 11.22 22.23 1.82
C ILE A 49 12.31 23.16 2.34
N GLY A 50 11.95 24.38 2.74
CA GLY A 50 12.91 25.34 3.33
C GLY A 50 13.55 24.87 4.65
N LYS A 51 13.03 23.80 5.25
CA LYS A 51 13.51 23.19 6.50
C LYS A 51 14.10 21.79 6.31
N ALA A 52 14.24 21.31 5.07
CA ALA A 52 14.77 19.98 4.80
C ALA A 52 16.22 19.86 5.30
N ASP A 53 16.54 18.77 6.01
CA ASP A 53 17.85 18.54 6.62
C ASP A 53 18.77 17.63 5.79
N SER A 54 18.24 17.07 4.70
CA SER A 54 18.92 16.13 3.82
C SER A 54 18.44 16.24 2.37
N ASP A 55 19.32 15.92 1.43
CA ASP A 55 19.03 15.97 -0.02
C ASP A 55 17.88 15.03 -0.40
N LEU A 56 17.80 13.85 0.24
CA LEU A 56 16.71 12.91 0.01
C LEU A 56 15.36 13.48 0.48
N GLN A 57 15.32 14.15 1.63
CA GLN A 57 14.12 14.82 2.12
C GLN A 57 13.71 15.96 1.17
N LEU A 58 14.67 16.73 0.67
CA LEU A 58 14.44 17.80 -0.30
C LEU A 58 13.83 17.25 -1.61
N ILE A 59 14.39 16.17 -2.16
CA ILE A 59 13.88 15.50 -3.37
C ILE A 59 12.44 15.02 -3.16
N ASN A 60 12.16 14.35 -2.05
CA ASN A 60 10.82 13.84 -1.77
C ASN A 60 9.79 14.96 -1.61
N LEU A 61 10.13 16.00 -0.86
CA LEU A 61 9.23 17.15 -0.65
C LEU A 61 9.02 17.95 -1.94
N SER A 62 10.04 18.09 -2.79
CA SER A 62 9.90 18.79 -4.08
C SER A 62 9.06 17.99 -5.10
N LEU A 63 9.17 16.66 -5.12
CA LEU A 63 8.26 15.79 -5.88
C LEU A 63 6.82 15.92 -5.40
N GLU A 64 6.60 15.90 -4.08
CA GLU A 64 5.28 16.05 -3.50
C GLU A 64 4.69 17.44 -3.77
N TYR A 65 5.50 18.48 -3.67
CA TYR A 65 5.13 19.85 -4.03
C TYR A 65 4.67 19.93 -5.49
N CYS A 66 5.43 19.30 -6.41
CA CYS A 66 5.08 19.20 -7.83
C CYS A 66 3.74 18.50 -8.04
N GLN A 67 3.57 17.32 -7.43
CA GLN A 67 2.33 16.54 -7.53
C GLN A 67 1.14 17.34 -7.00
N GLN A 68 1.29 18.01 -5.85
CA GLN A 68 0.23 18.78 -5.22
C GLN A 68 -0.18 19.99 -6.06
N HIS A 69 0.74 20.77 -6.63
CA HIS A 69 0.32 21.92 -7.45
C HIS A 69 -0.26 21.49 -8.81
N ILE A 70 0.21 20.38 -9.39
CA ILE A 70 -0.38 19.81 -10.61
C ILE A 70 -1.81 19.34 -10.31
N ALA A 71 -2.00 18.70 -9.16
CA ALA A 71 -3.31 18.30 -8.64
C ALA A 71 -4.22 19.52 -8.44
N GLU A 72 -3.74 20.58 -7.81
CA GLU A 72 -4.49 21.83 -7.64
C GLU A 72 -4.85 22.49 -8.97
N ALA A 73 -3.99 22.38 -9.98
CA ALA A 73 -4.26 22.92 -11.30
C ALA A 73 -5.30 22.12 -12.10
N LYS A 74 -5.39 20.81 -11.87
CA LYS A 74 -6.24 19.89 -12.68
C LYS A 74 -7.52 19.48 -11.98
N VAL A 75 -7.43 19.11 -10.71
CA VAL A 75 -8.51 18.45 -9.96
C VAL A 75 -9.34 19.45 -9.17
N LEU A 76 -8.71 20.47 -8.59
CA LEU A 76 -9.40 21.45 -7.74
C LEU A 76 -10.47 22.27 -8.49
N PRO A 77 -10.27 22.70 -9.75
CA PRO A 77 -11.32 23.40 -10.49
C PRO A 77 -12.56 22.53 -10.70
N GLN A 78 -12.37 21.24 -10.97
CA GLN A 78 -13.46 20.28 -11.11
C GLN A 78 -14.17 20.06 -9.78
N ALA A 79 -13.41 19.89 -8.69
CA ALA A 79 -13.96 19.75 -7.34
C ALA A 79 -14.84 20.95 -6.96
N ARG A 80 -14.37 22.18 -7.24
CA ARG A 80 -15.13 23.42 -7.02
C ARG A 80 -16.38 23.49 -7.88
N LEU A 81 -16.27 23.13 -9.16
CA LEU A 81 -17.42 23.10 -10.07
C LEU A 81 -18.51 22.14 -9.57
N LEU A 82 -18.09 21.02 -8.97
CA LEU A 82 -18.97 19.99 -8.41
C LEU A 82 -19.28 20.21 -6.92
N ASN A 83 -18.86 21.34 -6.33
CA ASN A 83 -19.02 21.71 -4.92
C ASN A 83 -18.51 20.66 -3.91
N TRP A 84 -17.47 19.90 -4.24
CA TRP A 84 -16.86 18.98 -3.29
C TRP A 84 -16.20 19.74 -2.12
N PRO A 85 -16.33 19.26 -0.87
CA PRO A 85 -15.73 19.94 0.27
C PRO A 85 -14.20 19.98 0.17
N GLU A 86 -13.60 21.18 0.21
CA GLU A 86 -12.14 21.35 0.26
C GLU A 86 -11.56 21.07 1.66
N ALA A 87 -12.42 20.97 2.68
CA ALA A 87 -12.05 20.67 4.05
C ALA A 87 -13.06 19.70 4.68
N ILE A 88 -12.55 18.67 5.35
CA ILE A 88 -13.36 17.68 6.06
C ILE A 88 -13.10 17.84 7.56
N VAL A 89 -14.18 18.00 8.34
CA VAL A 89 -14.12 18.08 9.81
C VAL A 89 -14.14 16.65 10.37
N TYR A 90 -12.97 15.98 10.36
CA TYR A 90 -12.89 14.57 10.73
C TYR A 90 -13.31 14.27 12.18
N VAL A 91 -13.23 15.25 13.08
CA VAL A 91 -13.67 15.11 14.48
C VAL A 91 -15.17 14.81 14.54
N GLU A 92 -15.96 15.47 13.70
CA GLU A 92 -17.41 15.29 13.62
C GLU A 92 -17.80 14.13 12.68
N LEU A 93 -16.90 13.73 11.78
CA LEU A 93 -17.14 12.67 10.81
C LEU A 93 -17.55 11.36 11.49
N ARG A 94 -16.87 10.97 12.58
CA ARG A 94 -17.23 9.73 13.31
C ARG A 94 -18.65 9.77 13.87
N SER A 95 -19.07 10.89 14.47
CA SER A 95 -20.44 11.04 14.98
C SER A 95 -21.47 11.05 13.86
N ARG A 96 -21.19 11.71 12.73
CA ARG A 96 -22.07 11.70 11.56
C ARG A 96 -22.25 10.29 11.01
N VAL A 97 -21.15 9.56 10.85
CA VAL A 97 -21.17 8.16 10.42
C VAL A 97 -22.00 7.32 11.38
N GLN A 98 -21.82 7.45 12.70
CA GLN A 98 -22.61 6.68 13.67
C GLN A 98 -24.12 6.95 13.54
N THR A 99 -24.54 8.20 13.31
CA THR A 99 -25.94 8.54 13.06
C THR A 99 -26.45 7.84 11.81
N PHE A 100 -25.72 7.93 10.69
CA PHE A 100 -26.12 7.26 9.45
C PHE A 100 -26.13 5.75 9.58
N LEU A 101 -25.12 5.17 10.23
CA LEU A 101 -25.05 3.72 10.43
C LEU A 101 -26.27 3.22 11.22
N GLN A 102 -26.77 3.99 12.20
CA GLN A 102 -27.99 3.60 12.92
C GLN A 102 -29.23 3.57 12.02
N GLU A 103 -29.34 4.52 11.08
CA GLU A 103 -30.48 4.59 10.16
C GLU A 103 -30.35 3.63 8.97
N LEU A 104 -29.12 3.36 8.52
CA LEU A 104 -28.81 2.56 7.34
C LEU A 104 -28.71 1.07 7.64
N LEU A 105 -28.05 0.67 8.74
CA LEU A 105 -27.74 -0.74 8.96
C LEU A 105 -28.95 -1.59 9.27
N GLU A 106 -29.93 -1.09 10.03
CA GLU A 106 -31.12 -1.89 10.35
C GLU A 106 -31.86 -2.34 9.06
N PRO A 107 -32.23 -1.43 8.12
CA PRO A 107 -32.81 -1.83 6.84
C PRO A 107 -31.87 -2.67 5.97
N LEU A 108 -30.58 -2.34 5.93
CA LEU A 108 -29.59 -3.08 5.14
C LEU A 108 -29.37 -4.51 5.63
N LEU A 109 -29.58 -4.78 6.92
CA LEU A 109 -29.46 -6.11 7.49
C LEU A 109 -30.75 -6.93 7.32
N GLU A 110 -31.91 -6.27 7.34
CA GLU A 110 -33.19 -6.91 7.03
C GLU A 110 -33.27 -7.33 5.56
N ASP A 111 -32.79 -6.48 4.63
CA ASP A 111 -32.71 -6.78 3.21
C ASP A 111 -31.42 -6.24 2.58
N PRO A 112 -30.31 -7.01 2.63
CA PRO A 112 -29.06 -6.64 1.98
C PRO A 112 -29.18 -6.45 0.48
N THR A 113 -30.14 -7.12 -0.17
CA THR A 113 -30.35 -7.04 -1.62
C THR A 113 -30.93 -5.71 -2.08
N SER A 114 -31.42 -4.89 -1.14
CA SER A 114 -31.82 -3.50 -1.40
C SER A 114 -30.61 -2.61 -1.71
N SER A 115 -29.40 -2.98 -1.27
CA SER A 115 -28.17 -2.24 -1.55
C SER A 115 -27.63 -2.54 -2.94
N THR A 116 -27.37 -1.48 -3.72
CA THR A 116 -26.65 -1.62 -4.99
C THR A 116 -25.21 -2.10 -4.79
N PHE A 117 -24.56 -1.72 -3.70
CA PHE A 117 -23.20 -2.17 -3.38
C PHE A 117 -23.15 -3.66 -3.03
N PHE A 118 -24.15 -4.18 -2.32
CA PHE A 118 -24.27 -5.62 -2.05
C PHE A 118 -24.46 -6.40 -3.35
N ALA A 119 -25.39 -5.98 -4.21
CA ALA A 119 -25.61 -6.61 -5.51
C ALA A 119 -24.35 -6.60 -6.40
N GLU A 120 -23.60 -5.50 -6.41
CA GLU A 120 -22.31 -5.41 -7.10
C GLU A 120 -21.25 -6.36 -6.50
N ALA A 121 -21.20 -6.48 -5.17
CA ALA A 121 -20.31 -7.39 -4.47
C ALA A 121 -20.61 -8.87 -4.77
N GLU A 122 -21.89 -9.24 -4.81
CA GLU A 122 -22.34 -10.57 -5.23
C GLU A 122 -21.98 -10.86 -6.69
N ALA A 123 -22.21 -9.91 -7.60
CA ALA A 123 -21.88 -10.06 -9.00
C ALA A 123 -20.37 -10.29 -9.22
N ARG A 124 -19.51 -9.58 -8.49
CA ARG A 124 -18.04 -9.81 -8.52
C ARG A 124 -17.68 -11.24 -8.10
N ARG A 125 -18.37 -11.78 -7.09
CA ARG A 125 -18.12 -13.14 -6.59
C ARG A 125 -18.61 -14.22 -7.54
N ALA A 126 -19.77 -14.00 -8.16
CA ALA A 126 -20.27 -14.88 -9.22
C ALA A 126 -19.29 -14.96 -10.42
N GLN A 127 -18.50 -13.90 -10.64
CA GLN A 127 -17.46 -13.84 -11.68
C GLN A 127 -16.07 -14.33 -11.21
N GLY A 128 -15.92 -14.72 -9.94
CA GLY A 128 -14.63 -15.15 -9.38
C GLY A 128 -13.63 -14.02 -9.12
N ALA A 129 -14.05 -12.75 -9.18
CA ALA A 129 -13.20 -11.57 -9.08
C ALA A 129 -13.03 -11.04 -7.63
N CYS A 130 -13.00 -11.94 -6.64
CA CYS A 130 -13.03 -11.55 -5.22
C CYS A 130 -11.81 -10.72 -4.77
N SER A 131 -10.67 -10.85 -5.46
CA SER A 131 -9.42 -10.12 -5.15
C SER A 131 -9.34 -8.70 -5.73
N GLN A 132 -10.32 -8.27 -6.54
CA GLN A 132 -10.25 -7.03 -7.32
C GLN A 132 -10.98 -5.84 -6.68
N PHE A 133 -11.53 -5.99 -5.47
CA PHE A 133 -12.24 -4.89 -4.83
C PHE A 133 -11.26 -3.85 -4.26
N HIS A 134 -11.33 -2.64 -4.80
CA HIS A 134 -10.67 -1.46 -4.25
C HIS A 134 -11.72 -0.52 -3.66
N PRO A 135 -11.78 -0.36 -2.32
CA PRO A 135 -12.79 0.47 -1.71
C PRO A 135 -12.62 1.94 -2.14
N PRO A 136 -13.69 2.61 -2.60
CA PRO A 136 -13.61 4.01 -2.98
C PRO A 136 -13.38 4.87 -1.73
N THR A 137 -12.47 5.83 -1.79
CA THR A 137 -12.23 6.78 -0.68
C THR A 137 -13.11 8.03 -0.76
N ALA A 138 -13.74 8.28 -1.92
CA ALA A 138 -14.39 9.54 -2.28
C ALA A 138 -13.49 10.76 -2.01
N TYR A 139 -14.11 11.95 -1.93
CA TYR A 139 -13.47 13.19 -1.49
C TYR A 139 -13.04 13.13 -0.02
N PHE A 140 -13.50 12.17 0.79
CA PHE A 140 -13.06 12.03 2.18
C PHE A 140 -11.58 11.63 2.30
N GLY A 141 -11.01 11.09 1.22
CA GLY A 141 -9.64 10.60 1.18
C GLY A 141 -9.40 9.41 2.11
N TYR A 142 -8.14 9.00 2.21
CA TYR A 142 -7.77 7.85 3.01
C TYR A 142 -8.06 8.06 4.51
N ILE A 143 -7.82 9.27 5.03
CA ILE A 143 -8.06 9.57 6.44
C ILE A 143 -9.55 9.47 6.77
N GLY A 144 -10.41 10.02 5.91
CA GLY A 144 -11.85 9.98 6.12
C GLY A 144 -12.40 8.58 5.94
N TYR A 145 -11.97 7.86 4.90
CA TYR A 145 -12.29 6.45 4.71
C TYR A 145 -11.96 5.61 5.96
N GLN A 146 -10.78 5.80 6.56
CA GLN A 146 -10.41 5.09 7.78
C GLN A 146 -11.34 5.40 8.96
N GLN A 147 -11.74 6.66 9.15
CA GLN A 147 -12.68 7.01 10.22
C GLN A 147 -14.06 6.38 10.01
N ILE A 148 -14.51 6.34 8.75
CA ILE A 148 -15.78 5.72 8.37
C ILE A 148 -15.71 4.20 8.60
N LEU A 149 -14.64 3.55 8.15
CA LEU A 149 -14.41 2.11 8.34
C LEU A 149 -14.39 1.73 9.82
N LEU A 150 -13.63 2.45 10.65
CA LEU A 150 -13.56 2.17 12.08
C LEU A 150 -14.93 2.35 12.76
N ALA A 151 -15.67 3.40 12.40
CA ALA A 151 -17.02 3.60 12.92
C ALA A 151 -17.98 2.48 12.49
N ALA A 152 -17.91 2.05 11.22
CA ALA A 152 -18.70 0.94 10.69
C ALA A 152 -18.39 -0.37 11.40
N GLN A 153 -17.10 -0.70 11.56
CA GLN A 153 -16.65 -1.90 12.29
C GLN A 153 -17.07 -1.89 13.76
N ASP A 154 -16.91 -0.75 14.45
CA ASP A 154 -17.33 -0.62 15.85
C ASP A 154 -18.82 -0.86 16.01
N TYR A 155 -19.62 -0.26 15.11
CA TYR A 155 -21.08 -0.39 15.13
C TYR A 155 -21.53 -1.81 14.79
N PHE A 156 -20.99 -2.39 13.71
CA PHE A 156 -21.30 -3.75 13.29
C PHE A 156 -20.91 -4.79 14.35
N ASN A 157 -19.76 -4.62 15.01
CA ASN A 157 -19.34 -5.48 16.12
C ASN A 157 -20.25 -5.34 17.34
N LYS A 158 -20.83 -4.16 17.57
CA LYS A 158 -21.81 -3.94 18.63
C LYS A 158 -23.08 -4.74 18.36
N LEU A 159 -23.61 -4.70 17.13
CA LEU A 159 -24.78 -5.48 16.71
C LEU A 159 -24.53 -6.99 16.77
N ARG A 160 -23.34 -7.43 16.36
CA ARG A 160 -22.96 -8.85 16.45
C ARG A 160 -22.95 -9.37 17.89
N ARG A 161 -22.62 -8.52 18.86
CA ARG A 161 -22.59 -8.88 20.30
C ARG A 161 -23.98 -8.86 20.95
N SER A 162 -24.95 -8.15 20.38
CA SER A 162 -26.32 -8.11 20.90
C SER A 162 -27.19 -9.28 20.43
N GLU A 163 -26.65 -10.24 19.65
CA GLU A 163 -27.40 -11.33 18.99
C GLU A 163 -28.52 -10.84 18.05
N GLU A 164 -28.53 -9.54 17.71
CA GLU A 164 -29.50 -8.91 16.80
C GLU A 164 -29.18 -9.18 15.31
N LEU A 165 -28.04 -9.81 15.02
CA LEU A 165 -27.50 -9.97 13.68
C LEU A 165 -27.51 -11.43 13.22
N GLU A 166 -28.37 -11.76 12.26
CA GLU A 166 -28.33 -13.07 11.58
C GLU A 166 -27.30 -13.04 10.44
N LEU A 167 -26.16 -13.70 10.63
CA LEU A 167 -25.03 -13.68 9.66
C LEU A 167 -25.34 -14.40 8.34
N THR A 168 -26.46 -15.11 8.25
CA THR A 168 -26.95 -15.77 7.03
C THR A 168 -27.43 -14.76 5.99
N ALA A 169 -27.94 -13.61 6.42
CA ALA A 169 -28.50 -12.58 5.54
C ALA A 169 -27.44 -11.96 4.61
N VAL A 170 -26.19 -11.83 5.08
CA VAL A 170 -25.10 -11.18 4.33
C VAL A 170 -24.34 -12.13 3.40
N GLN A 171 -24.73 -13.40 3.32
CA GLN A 171 -24.14 -14.34 2.37
C GLN A 171 -24.41 -13.87 0.93
N PRO A 172 -23.43 -14.03 0.01
CA PRO A 172 -22.19 -14.79 0.10
C PRO A 172 -21.01 -14.05 0.74
N LEU A 173 -21.18 -12.83 1.24
CA LEU A 173 -20.08 -12.04 1.81
C LEU A 173 -19.70 -12.57 3.19
N THR A 174 -18.41 -12.52 3.52
CA THR A 174 -17.99 -12.61 4.93
C THR A 174 -18.40 -11.33 5.66
N PRO A 175 -18.51 -11.33 7.01
CA PRO A 175 -18.91 -10.13 7.74
C PRO A 175 -17.95 -8.95 7.53
N ASP A 176 -16.65 -9.21 7.42
CA ASP A 176 -15.65 -8.17 7.14
C ASP A 176 -15.78 -7.63 5.71
N GLU A 177 -16.06 -8.50 4.74
CA GLU A 177 -16.35 -8.10 3.36
C GLU A 177 -17.65 -7.29 3.27
N PHE A 178 -18.70 -7.68 3.99
CA PHE A 178 -19.95 -6.91 4.04
C PHE A 178 -19.71 -5.50 4.58
N VAL A 179 -18.91 -5.37 5.65
CA VAL A 179 -18.55 -4.05 6.17
C VAL A 179 -17.75 -3.24 5.14
N LEU A 180 -16.72 -3.84 4.53
CA LEU A 180 -15.80 -3.15 3.61
C LEU A 180 -16.43 -2.80 2.26
N GLU A 181 -17.24 -3.70 1.70
CA GLU A 181 -17.77 -3.60 0.34
C GLU A 181 -19.17 -3.02 0.28
N VAL A 182 -19.89 -2.98 1.40
CA VAL A 182 -21.29 -2.54 1.45
C VAL A 182 -21.47 -1.43 2.47
N VAL A 183 -21.26 -1.71 3.75
CA VAL A 183 -21.58 -0.74 4.83
C VAL A 183 -20.75 0.54 4.69
N VAL A 184 -19.46 0.44 4.37
CA VAL A 184 -18.60 1.62 4.23
C VAL A 184 -18.97 2.46 3.00
N PRO A 185 -19.13 1.88 1.78
CA PRO A 185 -19.65 2.63 0.63
C PRO A 185 -21.03 3.26 0.85
N GLU A 186 -21.96 2.56 1.52
CA GLU A 186 -23.28 3.08 1.90
C GLU A 186 -23.16 4.29 2.83
N ALA A 187 -22.35 4.18 3.88
CA ALA A 187 -22.09 5.29 4.79
C ALA A 187 -21.43 6.49 4.09
N GLN A 188 -20.51 6.24 3.15
CA GLN A 188 -19.92 7.30 2.33
C GLN A 188 -20.97 7.96 1.42
N ALA A 189 -21.82 7.19 0.76
CA ALA A 189 -22.88 7.73 -0.09
C ALA A 189 -23.86 8.59 0.72
N ALA A 190 -24.27 8.13 1.92
CA ALA A 190 -25.12 8.89 2.81
C ALA A 190 -24.49 10.21 3.29
N LEU A 191 -23.20 10.17 3.65
CA LEU A 191 -22.45 11.38 3.96
C LEU A 191 -22.39 12.35 2.78
N ILE A 192 -22.24 11.85 1.56
CA ILE A 192 -22.23 12.66 0.34
C ILE A 192 -23.62 13.27 0.05
N MET A 193 -24.69 12.51 0.22
CA MET A 193 -26.06 13.01 0.12
C MET A 193 -26.29 14.16 1.11
N ASP A 194 -25.81 14.03 2.35
CA ASP A 194 -25.92 15.07 3.38
C ASP A 194 -25.01 16.28 3.09
N ASP A 195 -23.75 16.07 2.69
CA ASP A 195 -22.81 17.16 2.40
C ASP A 195 -23.25 17.99 1.19
N LEU A 196 -23.70 17.32 0.11
CA LEU A 196 -24.03 17.95 -1.17
C LEU A 196 -25.53 18.20 -1.37
N GLN A 197 -26.37 17.73 -0.45
CA GLN A 197 -27.83 17.79 -0.54
C GLN A 197 -28.34 17.25 -1.88
N CYS A 198 -27.85 16.05 -2.24
CA CYS A 198 -28.09 15.40 -3.52
C CYS A 198 -28.79 14.03 -3.34
N ASP A 199 -29.29 13.47 -4.44
CA ASP A 199 -29.87 12.13 -4.46
C ASP A 199 -28.80 11.02 -4.46
N GLU A 200 -29.25 9.79 -4.23
CA GLU A 200 -28.40 8.60 -4.11
C GLU A 200 -27.55 8.31 -5.36
N ASP A 201 -28.12 8.50 -6.55
CA ASP A 201 -27.42 8.26 -7.81
C ASP A 201 -26.28 9.28 -8.00
N VAL A 202 -26.52 10.55 -7.69
CA VAL A 202 -25.50 11.60 -7.71
C VAL A 202 -24.44 11.36 -6.63
N ALA A 203 -24.84 10.91 -5.44
CA ALA A 203 -23.93 10.59 -4.35
C ALA A 203 -23.01 9.42 -4.70
N ARG A 204 -23.54 8.36 -5.29
CA ARG A 204 -22.77 7.20 -5.75
C ARG A 204 -21.83 7.54 -6.90
N ALA A 205 -22.28 8.34 -7.87
CA ALA A 205 -21.40 8.84 -8.92
C ALA A 205 -20.26 9.69 -8.32
N THR A 206 -20.58 10.52 -7.32
CA THR A 206 -19.59 11.36 -6.62
C THR A 206 -18.59 10.51 -5.83
N LEU A 207 -19.03 9.45 -5.14
CA LEU A 207 -18.18 8.51 -4.39
C LEU A 207 -17.01 8.02 -5.25
N TYR A 208 -17.27 7.61 -6.48
CA TYR A 208 -16.23 7.12 -7.39
C TYR A 208 -15.46 8.27 -8.06
N ASN A 209 -16.15 9.29 -8.59
CA ASN A 209 -15.52 10.37 -9.34
C ASN A 209 -14.61 11.26 -8.48
N SER A 210 -14.86 11.34 -7.18
CA SER A 210 -14.11 12.17 -6.24
C SER A 210 -12.92 11.48 -5.58
N CYS A 211 -12.65 10.20 -5.90
CA CYS A 211 -11.55 9.44 -5.29
C CYS A 211 -10.17 10.10 -5.49
N ALA A 212 -9.86 10.54 -6.71
CA ALA A 212 -8.60 11.22 -6.98
C ALA A 212 -8.45 12.51 -6.16
N PHE A 213 -9.53 13.26 -5.99
CA PHE A 213 -9.55 14.46 -5.15
C PHE A 213 -9.28 14.12 -3.69
N GLY A 214 -10.00 13.16 -3.10
CA GLY A 214 -9.75 12.78 -1.70
C GLY A 214 -8.35 12.19 -1.48
N GLN A 215 -7.83 11.43 -2.43
CA GLN A 215 -6.45 10.92 -2.38
C GLN A 215 -5.43 12.07 -2.30
N LEU A 216 -5.62 13.12 -3.09
CA LEU A 216 -4.69 14.23 -3.16
C LEU A 216 -4.84 15.20 -1.97
N PHE A 217 -6.07 15.50 -1.56
CA PHE A 217 -6.36 16.58 -0.59
C PHE A 217 -6.65 16.11 0.84
N HIS A 218 -6.86 14.80 1.04
CA HIS A 218 -7.45 14.28 2.28
C HIS A 218 -6.82 12.94 2.75
N SER A 219 -5.57 12.67 2.36
CA SER A 219 -4.91 11.39 2.64
C SER A 219 -3.58 11.49 3.38
N ASP A 220 -3.15 12.71 3.73
CA ASP A 220 -1.82 12.93 4.28
C ASP A 220 -1.83 13.39 5.76
N ARG A 221 -0.64 13.49 6.38
CA ARG A 221 -0.51 13.89 7.79
C ARG A 221 -0.94 15.34 8.06
N ARG A 222 -0.82 16.23 7.07
CA ARG A 222 -1.08 17.67 7.18
C ARG A 222 -2.59 17.92 7.21
N ASP A 223 -3.33 17.11 6.48
CA ASP A 223 -4.79 17.10 6.46
C ASP A 223 -5.33 16.69 7.85
N ARG A 224 -4.64 15.78 8.55
CA ARG A 224 -4.93 15.42 9.94
C ARG A 224 -4.66 16.56 10.92
N THR A 225 -3.57 17.32 10.77
CA THR A 225 -3.30 18.48 11.63
C THR A 225 -4.34 19.58 11.43
N ARG A 226 -4.75 19.84 10.18
CA ARG A 226 -5.85 20.75 9.86
C ARG A 226 -7.16 20.30 10.51
N ALA A 227 -7.45 19.00 10.50
CA ALA A 227 -8.61 18.43 11.17
C ALA A 227 -8.66 18.72 12.68
N THR A 228 -7.51 18.63 13.36
CA THR A 228 -7.42 18.83 14.80
C THR A 228 -7.38 20.31 15.22
N CYS A 229 -6.86 21.20 14.36
CA CYS A 229 -6.71 22.62 14.67
C CYS A 229 -7.98 23.46 14.41
N ALA A 230 -8.94 22.96 13.62
CA ALA A 230 -10.20 23.66 13.31
C ALA A 230 -11.17 23.80 14.50
N ILE A 231 -10.83 23.28 15.69
CA ILE A 231 -11.65 23.35 16.92
C ILE A 231 -11.75 24.79 17.49
N GLY A 232 -11.11 25.79 16.85
CA GLY A 232 -11.05 27.17 17.34
C GLY A 232 -11.95 28.21 16.65
N GLU A 233 -12.49 27.95 15.45
CA GLU A 233 -13.32 28.92 14.74
C GLU A 233 -14.59 28.26 14.16
N PRO A 234 -15.80 28.64 14.62
CA PRO A 234 -17.02 28.11 14.05
C PRO A 234 -17.13 28.55 12.59
N ALA A 235 -17.13 27.59 11.67
CA ALA A 235 -17.45 27.82 10.27
C ALA A 235 -18.84 28.50 10.18
N THR A 236 -18.86 29.74 9.70
CA THR A 236 -20.08 30.51 9.52
C THR A 236 -20.88 29.87 8.40
N ARG A 237 -21.96 29.17 8.77
CA ARG A 237 -22.98 28.65 7.86
C ARG A 237 -23.67 29.86 7.19
N ASN A 238 -23.35 30.13 5.94
CA ASN A 238 -24.00 31.17 5.14
C ASN A 238 -25.44 30.76 4.80
N THR A 239 -26.38 31.06 5.70
CA THR A 239 -27.80 31.15 5.37
C THR A 239 -28.09 32.54 4.80
N THR A 240 -28.19 32.63 3.47
CA THR A 240 -28.49 33.84 2.72
C THR A 240 -29.97 34.22 2.86
N GLY A 241 -30.30 35.06 3.84
CA GLY A 241 -31.56 35.80 3.91
C GLY A 241 -31.37 37.22 3.37
N MET A 242 -32.11 37.57 2.30
CA MET A 242 -32.10 38.89 1.67
C MET A 242 -32.33 40.04 2.66
N SER A 243 -31.39 41.00 2.73
CA SER A 243 -31.65 42.41 3.07
C SER A 243 -30.51 43.32 2.58
N ARG A 244 -30.90 44.41 1.90
CA ARG A 244 -30.07 45.49 1.30
C ARG A 244 -29.40 46.38 2.38
N PRO A 245 -28.43 47.26 2.02
CA PRO A 245 -27.20 47.43 2.76
C PRO A 245 -27.18 48.71 3.60
N THR A 246 -26.45 48.64 4.72
CA THR A 246 -25.97 49.83 5.43
C THR A 246 -24.46 49.73 5.54
N THR A 247 -23.77 50.64 4.86
CA THR A 247 -22.31 50.82 4.88
C THR A 247 -21.84 51.17 6.30
N PRO A 248 -20.71 50.60 6.75
CA PRO A 248 -19.77 51.40 7.54
C PRO A 248 -18.33 51.33 7.03
N GLN A 249 -17.67 52.47 7.18
CA GLN A 249 -16.31 52.82 6.81
C GLN A 249 -15.22 51.86 7.31
N ALA A 250 -14.25 51.60 6.43
CA ALA A 250 -12.96 51.02 6.76
C ALA A 250 -12.06 52.03 7.50
N PRO A 251 -11.34 51.63 8.56
CA PRO A 251 -10.21 52.40 9.07
C PRO A 251 -8.98 52.09 8.21
N SER A 252 -8.47 53.13 7.56
CA SER A 252 -7.20 53.18 6.86
C SER A 252 -6.03 53.06 7.86
N LEU A 253 -5.14 52.10 7.63
CA LEU A 253 -3.81 52.06 8.24
C LEU A 253 -2.73 52.38 7.19
N PRO A 254 -1.72 53.21 7.54
CA PRO A 254 -0.74 53.69 6.59
C PRO A 254 0.35 52.64 6.30
N LEU A 255 0.63 52.46 5.01
CA LEU A 255 1.82 51.80 4.48
C LEU A 255 3.08 52.54 4.95
N GLN A 256 3.98 51.83 5.63
CA GLN A 256 5.37 52.27 5.82
C GLN A 256 6.30 51.52 4.86
N PRO A 257 7.32 52.20 4.28
CA PRO A 257 8.28 51.58 3.38
C PRO A 257 9.36 50.81 4.15
N PHE A 258 9.73 49.63 3.63
CA PHE A 258 10.83 48.81 4.12
C PHE A 258 12.18 49.54 3.97
N PRO A 259 13.06 49.54 4.99
CA PRO A 259 14.43 49.97 4.84
C PRO A 259 15.29 48.82 4.28
N ASN A 260 15.79 49.04 3.07
CA ASN A 260 17.00 48.39 2.56
C ASN A 260 18.17 48.69 3.50
N SER A 261 18.89 47.66 3.96
CA SER A 261 20.35 47.61 4.16
C SER A 261 20.73 46.41 5.03
N SER A 262 21.58 45.52 4.53
CA SER A 262 22.53 44.81 5.39
C SER A 262 23.86 44.67 4.65
N PRO A 263 24.97 45.16 5.23
CA PRO A 263 26.32 44.99 4.74
C PRO A 263 26.98 43.81 5.46
N LEU A 264 27.48 42.83 4.72
CA LEU A 264 28.43 41.84 5.23
C LEU A 264 29.47 41.54 4.14
N ALA A 265 30.38 42.49 3.99
CA ALA A 265 31.70 42.26 3.44
C ALA A 265 32.69 42.27 4.60
N ASN A 266 33.71 41.40 4.50
CA ASN A 266 34.94 41.30 5.30
C ASN A 266 35.04 40.06 6.21
N LEU A 267 35.48 38.95 5.59
CA LEU A 267 36.33 37.97 6.26
C LEU A 267 37.61 37.79 5.42
N PRO A 268 38.82 37.82 6.02
CA PRO A 268 40.08 37.62 5.31
C PRO A 268 40.34 36.13 5.03
N PRO A 269 41.02 35.78 3.92
CA PRO A 269 41.34 34.40 3.59
C PRO A 269 42.53 33.87 4.42
N SER A 270 42.39 32.68 4.99
CA SER A 270 43.52 31.93 5.55
C SER A 270 44.28 31.16 4.46
N PRO A 271 45.62 31.04 4.56
CA PRO A 271 46.46 30.44 3.53
C PRO A 271 46.48 28.91 3.62
N MET A 272 46.16 28.24 2.50
CA MET A 272 46.44 26.83 2.27
C MET A 272 47.90 26.64 1.82
N PRO A 273 48.57 25.52 2.20
CA PRO A 273 49.94 25.24 1.76
C PRO A 273 49.98 24.73 0.31
N PRO A 274 51.10 24.91 -0.41
CA PRO A 274 51.19 24.64 -1.84
C PRO A 274 51.37 23.14 -2.14
N THR A 275 50.35 22.52 -2.75
CA THR A 275 50.50 21.23 -3.41
C THR A 275 51.23 21.43 -4.73
N GLN A 276 52.38 20.79 -4.86
CA GLN A 276 53.27 20.89 -6.00
C GLN A 276 52.62 20.32 -7.27
N LEU A 277 52.71 21.12 -8.34
CA LEU A 277 52.50 20.74 -9.73
C LEU A 277 53.45 19.60 -10.11
N TYR A 278 52.91 18.41 -10.32
CA TYR A 278 53.53 17.42 -11.20
C TYR A 278 53.03 17.69 -12.62
N GLN A 279 53.90 18.28 -13.43
CA GLN A 279 53.87 18.10 -14.87
C GLN A 279 54.59 16.79 -15.15
N ASP A 280 53.85 15.76 -15.56
CA ASP A 280 54.46 14.63 -16.23
C ASP A 280 53.62 14.21 -17.43
N THR A 281 54.36 13.79 -18.43
CA THR A 281 54.07 13.77 -19.85
C THR A 281 52.89 12.91 -20.27
N ALA A 282 52.19 13.40 -21.30
CA ALA A 282 51.16 12.71 -22.04
C ALA A 282 51.61 11.35 -22.57
N ASP A 283 51.10 10.28 -21.96
CA ASP A 283 50.69 9.10 -22.70
C ASP A 283 49.18 9.22 -22.93
N ILE A 284 48.79 9.32 -24.20
CA ILE A 284 47.39 9.24 -24.63
C ILE A 284 46.97 7.79 -24.38
N GLN A 285 46.45 7.52 -23.18
CA GLN A 285 45.55 6.40 -22.99
C GLN A 285 44.32 6.70 -23.84
N GLU A 286 44.13 5.93 -24.91
CA GLU A 286 42.86 5.89 -25.63
C GLU A 286 41.75 5.71 -24.59
N SER A 287 40.91 6.73 -24.47
CA SER A 287 39.69 6.67 -23.66
C SER A 287 38.90 5.45 -24.12
N PRO A 288 38.40 4.60 -23.20
CA PRO A 288 37.57 3.47 -23.57
C PRO A 288 36.42 3.94 -24.48
N PRO A 289 35.98 3.12 -25.45
CA PRO A 289 34.91 3.49 -26.35
C PRO A 289 33.71 3.99 -25.54
N SER A 290 33.21 5.18 -25.86
CA SER A 290 32.07 5.79 -25.18
C SER A 290 30.91 4.79 -25.19
N ARG A 291 30.52 4.30 -24.00
CA ARG A 291 29.38 3.40 -23.86
C ARG A 291 28.14 4.04 -24.52
N PRO A 292 27.30 3.27 -25.22
CA PRO A 292 26.07 3.81 -25.79
C PRO A 292 25.22 4.40 -24.67
N LEU A 293 24.68 5.61 -24.89
CA LEU A 293 23.81 6.28 -23.93
C LEU A 293 22.36 5.81 -24.10
N CYS A 294 21.62 5.83 -23.01
CA CYS A 294 20.20 5.55 -23.00
C CYS A 294 19.48 6.63 -23.82
N PRO A 295 18.63 6.26 -24.80
CA PRO A 295 17.96 7.22 -25.67
C PRO A 295 16.89 8.06 -24.93
N ILE A 296 16.68 7.85 -23.63
CA ILE A 296 15.64 8.55 -22.85
C ILE A 296 16.22 9.43 -21.75
N CYS A 297 17.17 8.93 -20.94
CA CYS A 297 17.76 9.69 -19.84
C CYS A 297 19.22 10.08 -20.05
N ASP A 298 19.83 9.69 -21.19
CA ASP A 298 21.22 9.96 -21.55
C ASP A 298 22.27 9.36 -20.60
N ASP A 299 21.88 8.52 -19.64
CA ASP A 299 22.81 7.75 -18.82
C ASP A 299 23.44 6.60 -19.62
N PRO A 300 24.67 6.15 -19.30
CA PRO A 300 25.29 5.00 -19.96
C PRO A 300 24.44 3.73 -19.84
N LEU A 301 24.27 3.01 -20.95
CA LEU A 301 23.67 1.68 -20.96
C LEU A 301 24.65 0.62 -20.42
N PRO A 302 24.14 -0.54 -19.95
CA PRO A 302 24.99 -1.66 -19.53
C PRO A 302 25.84 -2.14 -20.71
N GLU A 303 27.03 -2.69 -20.42
CA GLU A 303 27.94 -3.18 -21.47
C GLU A 303 27.30 -4.30 -22.32
N THR A 304 26.46 -5.11 -21.69
CA THR A 304 25.71 -6.21 -22.30
C THR A 304 24.24 -6.10 -21.89
N PRO A 305 23.42 -5.29 -22.58
CA PRO A 305 22.00 -5.19 -22.28
C PRO A 305 21.33 -6.55 -22.50
N SER A 306 20.37 -6.89 -21.65
CA SER A 306 19.56 -8.09 -21.82
C SER A 306 18.64 -7.98 -23.03
N ASP A 307 18.18 -9.12 -23.56
CA ASP A 307 17.19 -9.17 -24.64
C ASP A 307 15.91 -8.38 -24.29
N GLU A 308 15.53 -8.38 -23.00
CA GLU A 308 14.38 -7.63 -22.50
C GLU A 308 14.62 -6.12 -22.55
N LEU A 309 15.76 -5.64 -22.08
CA LEU A 309 16.11 -4.22 -22.16
C LEU A 309 16.26 -3.79 -23.62
N GLN A 310 16.87 -4.60 -24.47
CA GLN A 310 16.97 -4.31 -25.89
C GLN A 310 15.58 -4.19 -26.54
N ALA A 311 14.67 -5.12 -26.25
CA ALA A 311 13.29 -5.05 -26.72
C ALA A 311 12.56 -3.81 -26.21
N MET A 312 12.77 -3.41 -24.95
CA MET A 312 12.22 -2.18 -24.36
C MET A 312 12.79 -0.92 -25.03
N LEU A 313 14.10 -0.88 -25.31
CA LEU A 313 14.75 0.21 -26.02
C LEU A 313 14.27 0.34 -27.46
N ASP A 314 14.10 -0.78 -28.16
CA ASP A 314 13.57 -0.79 -29.52
C ASP A 314 12.11 -0.35 -29.53
N TRP A 315 11.30 -0.86 -28.60
CA TRP A 315 9.91 -0.45 -28.44
C TRP A 315 9.80 1.04 -28.14
N VAL A 316 10.57 1.58 -27.19
CA VAL A 316 10.47 3.00 -26.81
C VAL A 316 10.81 3.91 -27.99
N LYS A 317 11.78 3.52 -28.83
CA LYS A 317 12.11 4.22 -30.07
C LYS A 317 10.91 4.27 -31.04
N THR A 318 10.07 3.24 -31.10
CA THR A 318 8.87 3.24 -31.97
C THR A 318 7.75 4.15 -31.46
N VAL A 319 7.63 4.35 -30.14
CA VAL A 319 6.52 5.10 -29.51
C VAL A 319 6.90 6.50 -29.06
N SER A 320 8.14 6.94 -29.27
CA SER A 320 8.67 8.26 -28.88
C SER A 320 9.10 9.08 -30.10
N LYS A 321 9.36 10.38 -29.92
CA LYS A 321 9.80 11.27 -30.99
C LYS A 321 11.32 11.47 -30.90
N PRO A 322 12.08 11.30 -32.00
CA PRO A 322 13.49 11.66 -32.01
C PRO A 322 13.69 13.13 -31.63
N SER A 323 14.62 13.39 -30.71
CA SER A 323 14.99 14.72 -30.23
C SER A 323 16.50 14.73 -29.92
N PRO A 324 17.36 14.61 -30.95
CA PRO A 324 18.80 14.45 -30.77
C PRO A 324 19.41 15.61 -29.98
N VAL A 325 20.30 15.29 -29.04
CA VAL A 325 21.13 16.26 -28.32
C VAL A 325 22.61 16.06 -28.67
N PRO A 326 23.49 17.07 -28.53
CA PRO A 326 24.88 16.98 -28.98
C PRO A 326 25.64 15.76 -28.43
N ASP A 327 25.37 15.39 -27.19
CA ASP A 327 26.04 14.28 -26.50
C ASP A 327 25.35 12.92 -26.71
N CYS A 328 24.09 12.92 -27.17
CA CYS A 328 23.27 11.73 -27.42
C CYS A 328 22.46 11.91 -28.72
N PRO A 329 23.07 11.57 -29.88
CA PRO A 329 22.40 11.66 -31.18
C PRO A 329 21.13 10.80 -31.29
N ASP A 330 21.05 9.74 -30.48
CA ASP A 330 19.92 8.82 -30.40
C ASP A 330 18.91 9.22 -29.30
N HIS A 331 18.93 10.46 -28.79
CA HIS A 331 17.95 10.91 -27.78
C HIS A 331 16.53 11.01 -28.35
N HIS A 332 15.56 10.59 -27.56
CA HIS A 332 14.15 10.54 -27.88
C HIS A 332 13.31 11.17 -26.76
N THR A 333 12.37 12.04 -27.14
CA THR A 333 11.36 12.58 -26.23
C THR A 333 10.17 11.62 -26.15
N PRO A 334 9.92 11.01 -24.99
CA PRO A 334 8.87 10.01 -24.78
C PRO A 334 7.49 10.66 -24.69
N ASN A 335 6.47 10.00 -25.25
CA ASN A 335 5.10 10.51 -25.27
C ASN A 335 4.38 10.38 -23.90
N ARG A 336 4.87 9.51 -23.01
CA ARG A 336 4.31 9.27 -21.66
C ARG A 336 5.42 9.06 -20.65
N LEU A 337 5.28 9.64 -19.46
CA LEU A 337 6.24 9.49 -18.36
C LEU A 337 6.39 8.04 -17.89
N SER A 338 5.32 7.25 -17.93
CA SER A 338 5.35 5.82 -17.59
C SER A 338 6.36 5.03 -18.43
N ASN A 339 6.49 5.37 -19.71
CA ASN A 339 7.42 4.68 -20.62
C ASN A 339 8.87 5.00 -20.27
N VAL A 340 9.12 6.22 -19.76
CA VAL A 340 10.43 6.64 -19.25
C VAL A 340 10.80 5.82 -18.04
N ILE A 341 9.91 5.81 -17.05
CA ILE A 341 10.16 5.16 -15.77
C ILE A 341 10.51 3.70 -15.99
N ILE A 342 9.72 2.95 -16.76
CA ILE A 342 9.92 1.51 -16.96
C ILE A 342 11.26 1.20 -17.66
N VAL A 343 11.61 1.92 -18.73
CA VAL A 343 12.86 1.67 -19.48
C VAL A 343 14.07 2.11 -18.66
N CYS A 344 13.98 3.28 -18.02
CA CYS A 344 15.05 3.84 -17.20
C CYS A 344 15.33 3.01 -15.95
N GLU A 345 14.29 2.54 -15.27
CA GLU A 345 14.43 1.61 -14.15
C GLU A 345 15.10 0.31 -14.59
N ARG A 346 14.74 -0.22 -15.77
CA ARG A 346 15.33 -1.47 -16.26
C ARG A 346 16.80 -1.33 -16.59
N HIS A 347 17.25 -0.30 -17.33
CA HIS A 347 18.69 -0.21 -17.60
C HIS A 347 19.50 0.15 -16.36
N LYS A 348 18.96 0.92 -15.40
CA LYS A 348 19.62 1.15 -14.11
C LYS A 348 19.78 -0.15 -13.33
N LEU A 349 18.74 -0.99 -13.32
CA LEU A 349 18.82 -2.33 -12.74
C LEU A 349 19.95 -3.15 -13.39
N GLU A 350 20.03 -3.16 -14.72
CA GLU A 350 21.07 -3.92 -15.43
C GLU A 350 22.47 -3.33 -15.31
N SER A 351 22.58 -2.01 -15.16
CA SER A 351 23.88 -1.32 -15.08
C SER A 351 24.46 -1.35 -13.68
N ASP A 352 23.62 -1.18 -12.66
CA ASP A 352 24.08 -0.97 -11.29
C ASP A 352 23.85 -2.20 -10.41
N ILE A 353 22.66 -2.82 -10.52
CA ILE A 353 22.22 -3.87 -9.60
C ILE A 353 22.64 -5.25 -10.08
N PHE A 354 22.56 -5.55 -11.38
CA PHE A 354 22.95 -6.87 -11.89
C PHE A 354 24.43 -7.20 -11.66
N PRO A 355 25.40 -6.29 -11.89
CA PRO A 355 26.79 -6.55 -11.56
C PRO A 355 27.00 -6.80 -10.07
N LEU A 356 26.30 -6.05 -9.21
CA LEU A 356 26.33 -6.27 -7.76
C LEU A 356 25.77 -7.65 -7.40
N ALA A 357 24.61 -8.02 -7.95
CA ALA A 357 23.99 -9.33 -7.73
C ALA A 357 24.90 -10.48 -8.16
N ILE A 358 25.60 -10.34 -9.29
CA ILE A 358 26.58 -11.33 -9.76
C ILE A 358 27.78 -11.40 -8.80
N ALA A 359 28.31 -10.25 -8.38
CA ALA A 359 29.45 -10.19 -7.48
C ALA A 359 29.14 -10.80 -6.09
N GLU A 360 27.94 -10.56 -5.57
CA GLU A 360 27.46 -11.05 -4.28
C GLU A 360 26.81 -12.45 -4.37
N GLY A 361 26.68 -13.01 -5.59
CA GLY A 361 26.15 -14.35 -5.82
C GLY A 361 24.64 -14.49 -5.59
N TRP A 362 23.85 -13.41 -5.73
CA TRP A 362 22.40 -13.47 -5.55
C TRP A 362 21.73 -14.31 -6.65
N PRO A 363 20.76 -15.19 -6.31
CA PRO A 363 20.11 -16.05 -7.30
C PRO A 363 19.18 -15.25 -8.21
N PHE A 364 19.43 -15.30 -9.53
CA PHE A 364 18.49 -14.76 -10.54
C PHE A 364 17.24 -15.62 -10.69
N ASN A 365 17.35 -16.92 -10.39
CA ASN A 365 16.24 -17.87 -10.41
C ASN A 365 16.21 -18.64 -9.08
N PRO A 366 15.65 -18.04 -8.01
CA PRO A 366 15.43 -18.73 -6.74
C PRO A 366 14.54 -19.97 -6.95
N ASP A 367 14.73 -21.00 -6.12
CA ASP A 367 13.89 -22.21 -6.15
C ASP A 367 12.50 -21.95 -5.55
N PHE A 368 11.63 -21.30 -6.34
CA PHE A 368 10.25 -21.00 -5.94
C PHE A 368 9.42 -22.27 -5.73
N GLY A 369 9.70 -23.36 -6.47
CA GLY A 369 8.98 -24.63 -6.33
C GLY A 369 9.26 -25.32 -5.00
N GLY A 370 10.49 -25.24 -4.51
CA GLY A 370 10.91 -25.78 -3.21
C GLY A 370 10.53 -24.93 -2.01
N LEU A 371 10.13 -23.65 -2.19
CA LEU A 371 9.85 -22.73 -1.09
C LEU A 371 8.82 -23.27 -0.10
N HIS A 372 7.72 -23.87 -0.58
CA HIS A 372 6.69 -24.39 0.31
C HIS A 372 7.24 -25.40 1.33
N SER A 373 8.05 -26.36 0.87
CA SER A 373 8.62 -27.40 1.72
C SER A 373 9.63 -26.83 2.70
N ARG A 374 10.47 -25.87 2.25
CA ARG A 374 11.45 -25.19 3.10
C ARG A 374 10.78 -24.37 4.19
N VAL A 375 9.74 -23.60 3.84
CA VAL A 375 8.94 -22.84 4.81
C VAL A 375 8.24 -23.76 5.82
N THR A 376 7.65 -24.86 5.34
CA THR A 376 6.98 -25.85 6.20
C THR A 376 7.94 -26.46 7.22
N ALA A 377 9.18 -26.75 6.80
CA ALA A 377 10.21 -27.27 7.70
C ALA A 377 10.59 -26.29 8.82
N LEU A 378 10.39 -24.97 8.63
CA LEU A 378 10.64 -23.96 9.65
C LEU A 378 9.54 -23.84 10.71
N ARG A 379 8.43 -24.59 10.61
CA ARG A 379 7.29 -24.48 11.53
C ARG A 379 7.68 -24.49 13.00
N VAL A 380 8.54 -25.41 13.43
CA VAL A 380 8.98 -25.51 14.84
C VAL A 380 9.68 -24.23 15.28
N HIS A 381 10.55 -23.68 14.44
CA HIS A 381 11.22 -22.41 14.70
C HIS A 381 10.21 -21.25 14.75
N LEU A 382 9.28 -21.17 13.82
CA LEU A 382 8.25 -20.13 13.78
C LEU A 382 7.32 -20.19 15.00
N CYS A 383 6.95 -21.39 15.46
CA CYS A 383 6.22 -21.56 16.72
C CYS A 383 7.00 -20.96 17.90
N SER A 384 8.31 -21.23 18.00
CA SER A 384 9.19 -20.64 19.02
C SER A 384 9.22 -19.11 18.94
N VAL A 385 9.24 -18.54 17.73
CA VAL A 385 9.17 -17.10 17.51
C VAL A 385 7.84 -16.54 18.01
N ILE A 386 6.72 -17.21 17.71
CA ILE A 386 5.37 -16.80 18.13
C ILE A 386 5.18 -16.93 19.65
N ASP A 387 5.73 -17.98 20.26
CA ASP A 387 5.73 -18.18 21.72
C ASP A 387 6.50 -17.07 22.45
N ASP A 388 7.54 -16.51 21.82
CA ASP A 388 8.40 -15.50 22.41
C ASP A 388 8.77 -14.36 21.44
N ILE A 389 7.74 -13.61 21.04
CA ILE A 389 7.89 -12.48 20.11
C ILE A 389 8.79 -11.38 20.69
N ALA A 390 8.91 -11.29 22.01
CA ALA A 390 9.81 -10.34 22.66
C ALA A 390 11.29 -10.71 22.47
N ASN A 391 11.61 -11.98 22.21
CA ASN A 391 12.97 -12.41 21.91
C ASN A 391 13.30 -12.40 20.41
N SER A 392 12.31 -12.43 19.52
CA SER A 392 12.51 -12.21 18.07
C SER A 392 13.02 -10.80 17.77
N THR A 393 14.01 -10.72 16.87
CA THR A 393 14.58 -9.43 16.41
C THR A 393 13.54 -8.62 15.66
N TYR A 394 12.80 -9.27 14.76
CA TYR A 394 11.72 -8.68 13.98
C TYR A 394 10.49 -8.40 14.83
N GLY A 395 10.17 -9.30 15.78
CA GLY A 395 9.10 -9.11 16.76
C GLY A 395 9.32 -7.87 17.64
N ARG A 396 10.53 -7.68 18.17
CA ARG A 396 10.91 -6.45 18.88
C ARG A 396 10.86 -5.22 17.98
N ALA A 397 11.39 -5.32 16.76
CA ALA A 397 11.37 -4.19 15.82
C ALA A 397 9.94 -3.76 15.48
N ALA A 398 9.05 -4.71 15.19
CA ALA A 398 7.64 -4.45 14.93
C ALA A 398 6.92 -3.86 16.15
N LYS A 399 7.13 -4.45 17.34
CA LYS A 399 6.57 -3.91 18.59
C LYS A 399 7.07 -2.50 18.88
N SER A 400 8.37 -2.25 18.70
CA SER A 400 8.95 -0.93 18.90
C SER A 400 8.41 0.09 17.92
N PHE A 401 8.37 -0.27 16.63
CA PHE A 401 7.93 0.61 15.56
C PHE A 401 6.48 1.05 15.72
N TYR A 402 5.62 0.16 16.23
CA TYR A 402 4.19 0.41 16.30
C TYR A 402 3.65 0.76 17.69
N PHE A 403 4.36 0.42 18.76
CA PHE A 403 3.81 0.50 20.11
C PHE A 403 4.74 1.11 21.15
N LEU A 404 6.04 1.30 20.86
CA LEU A 404 6.97 1.97 21.78
C LEU A 404 7.38 3.32 21.20
N SER A 405 6.65 4.39 21.58
CA SER A 405 7.08 5.76 21.30
C SER A 405 8.38 6.09 22.04
N PRO A 406 9.31 6.86 21.44
CA PRO A 406 10.43 7.46 22.16
C PRO A 406 9.90 8.60 23.04
N GLY A 407 9.45 8.25 24.25
CA GLY A 407 8.84 9.18 25.21
C GLY A 407 7.63 8.54 25.86
N GLY A 408 7.86 7.71 26.88
CA GLY A 408 6.83 6.84 27.45
C GLY A 408 5.71 7.59 28.16
N THR A 409 4.49 7.41 27.65
CA THR A 409 3.28 7.27 28.47
C THR A 409 2.48 6.12 27.89
N ASN A 410 2.15 5.14 28.75
CA ASN A 410 1.42 3.91 28.41
C ASN A 410 -0.06 4.18 28.09
N SER A 411 -0.35 5.10 27.15
CA SER A 411 -1.71 5.32 26.68
C SER A 411 -1.94 4.47 25.42
N THR A 412 -2.85 3.51 25.55
CA THR A 412 -3.27 2.61 24.47
C THR A 412 -3.92 3.36 23.29
N SER A 413 -4.27 4.64 23.47
CA SER A 413 -4.79 5.51 22.41
C SER A 413 -3.70 6.22 21.60
N GLU A 414 -2.55 6.63 22.16
CA GLU A 414 -1.50 7.36 21.42
C GLU A 414 -0.69 6.47 20.48
N SER A 415 -0.48 5.20 20.83
CA SER A 415 0.29 4.26 19.99
C SER A 415 -0.36 3.97 18.63
N LEU A 416 -1.68 4.03 18.51
CA LEU A 416 -2.41 3.93 17.23
C LEU A 416 -2.23 5.18 16.34
N HIS A 417 -2.03 6.35 16.96
CA HIS A 417 -1.92 7.63 16.27
C HIS A 417 -0.54 7.83 15.63
N GLN A 418 0.50 7.22 16.20
CA GLN A 418 1.85 7.25 15.64
C GLN A 418 2.01 6.38 14.39
N ARG A 419 1.18 5.33 14.22
CA ARG A 419 1.18 4.42 13.05
C ARG A 419 0.67 5.03 11.75
N GLN A 420 0.07 6.22 11.82
CA GLN A 420 -0.77 6.81 10.77
C GLN A 420 -0.25 8.17 10.28
N SER A 421 0.96 8.56 10.68
CA SER A 421 1.67 9.73 10.13
C SER A 421 2.33 9.37 8.80
N MET A 422 2.37 10.28 7.82
CA MET A 422 3.19 10.10 6.60
C MET A 422 4.65 9.77 6.91
N ARG A 423 5.19 10.23 8.05
CA ARG A 423 6.54 9.82 8.50
C ARG A 423 6.59 8.34 8.83
N HIS A 424 5.53 7.81 9.44
CA HIS A 424 5.38 6.39 9.76
C HIS A 424 5.11 5.55 8.51
N GLN A 425 4.30 6.04 7.57
CA GLN A 425 4.06 5.39 6.26
C GLN A 425 5.32 5.38 5.37
N LEU A 426 6.07 6.48 5.30
CA LEU A 426 7.34 6.53 4.56
C LEU A 426 8.40 5.67 5.25
N SER A 427 8.49 5.72 6.59
CA SER A 427 9.34 4.79 7.34
C SER A 427 8.85 3.34 7.26
N ALA A 428 7.58 3.09 6.95
CA ALA A 428 7.06 1.77 6.69
C ALA A 428 7.49 1.28 5.32
N VAL A 429 7.58 2.15 4.30
CA VAL A 429 8.19 1.82 3.01
C VAL A 429 9.67 1.50 3.18
N ASP A 430 10.43 2.35 3.87
CA ASP A 430 11.86 2.10 4.17
C ASP A 430 12.04 0.82 5.00
N ARG A 431 11.13 0.58 5.94
CA ARG A 431 11.13 -0.63 6.76
C ARG A 431 10.77 -1.86 5.96
N LEU A 432 9.81 -1.79 5.05
CA LEU A 432 9.46 -2.87 4.13
C LEU A 432 10.61 -3.15 3.16
N ALA A 433 11.38 -2.15 2.72
CA ALA A 433 12.62 -2.38 1.99
C ALA A 433 13.68 -3.07 2.87
N ALA A 434 13.76 -2.72 4.16
CA ALA A 434 14.70 -3.31 5.10
C ALA A 434 14.36 -4.73 5.58
N ILE A 435 13.08 -5.12 5.53
CA ILE A 435 12.58 -6.44 5.97
C ILE A 435 11.89 -7.20 4.83
N GLY A 436 12.02 -6.72 3.60
CA GLY A 436 11.31 -7.24 2.44
C GLY A 436 11.81 -8.63 2.01
N PRO A 437 11.25 -9.19 0.93
CA PRO A 437 11.54 -10.54 0.49
C PRO A 437 12.93 -10.74 -0.13
N ALA A 438 13.87 -9.80 0.04
CA ALA A 438 15.22 -9.89 -0.53
C ALA A 438 15.17 -10.13 -2.06
N TYR A 439 16.10 -10.94 -2.58
CA TYR A 439 16.12 -11.39 -3.97
C TYR A 439 14.97 -12.33 -4.36
N TYR A 440 14.05 -12.70 -3.46
CA TYR A 440 12.88 -13.51 -3.82
C TYR A 440 11.74 -12.69 -4.41
N GLY A 441 11.75 -11.36 -4.20
CA GLY A 441 10.74 -10.43 -4.70
C GLY A 441 9.30 -10.76 -4.27
N GLU A 442 8.36 -10.19 -4.99
CA GLU A 442 6.92 -10.29 -4.69
C GLU A 442 6.40 -11.73 -4.81
N ILE A 443 6.86 -12.47 -5.83
CA ILE A 443 6.48 -13.87 -6.03
C ILE A 443 6.83 -14.72 -4.80
N GLY A 444 8.07 -14.61 -4.30
CA GLY A 444 8.48 -15.37 -3.13
C GLY A 444 7.75 -14.93 -1.86
N ALA A 445 7.51 -13.62 -1.68
CA ALA A 445 6.70 -13.12 -0.58
C ALA A 445 5.30 -13.74 -0.56
N LEU A 446 4.62 -13.77 -1.72
CA LEU A 446 3.27 -14.34 -1.84
C LEU A 446 3.24 -15.84 -1.57
N ILE A 447 4.22 -16.59 -2.09
CA ILE A 447 4.35 -18.02 -1.79
C ILE A 447 4.51 -18.21 -0.28
N ILE A 448 5.47 -17.53 0.34
CA ILE A 448 5.76 -17.67 1.77
C ILE A 448 4.54 -17.30 2.62
N VAL A 449 3.87 -16.18 2.32
CA VAL A 449 2.67 -15.73 3.02
C VAL A 449 1.53 -16.74 2.89
N ALA A 450 1.29 -17.29 1.70
CA ALA A 450 0.27 -18.32 1.50
C ALA A 450 0.56 -19.56 2.35
N VAL A 451 1.82 -20.00 2.41
CA VAL A 451 2.24 -21.12 3.26
C VAL A 451 2.10 -20.79 4.75
N LEU A 452 2.47 -19.59 5.18
CA LEU A 452 2.28 -19.14 6.56
C LEU A 452 0.81 -19.17 6.97
N GLN A 453 -0.10 -18.71 6.11
CA GLN A 453 -1.54 -18.74 6.37
C GLN A 453 -2.08 -20.18 6.46
N PHE A 454 -1.55 -21.09 5.63
CA PHE A 454 -1.83 -22.52 5.73
C PHE A 454 -1.29 -23.16 7.01
N LEU A 455 -0.10 -22.78 7.45
CA LEU A 455 0.50 -23.29 8.69
C LEU A 455 -0.22 -22.75 9.94
N PHE A 456 -0.72 -21.52 9.88
CA PHE A 456 -1.22 -20.76 11.02
C PHE A 456 -2.64 -20.20 10.75
N PRO A 457 -3.66 -21.08 10.62
CA PRO A 457 -5.02 -20.67 10.28
C PRO A 457 -5.81 -20.09 11.47
N ASP A 458 -5.43 -20.42 12.72
CA ASP A 458 -6.14 -19.95 13.91
C ASP A 458 -5.66 -18.56 14.33
N HIS A 459 -6.26 -17.55 13.70
CA HIS A 459 -5.95 -16.14 13.95
C HIS A 459 -6.15 -15.73 15.42
N ALA A 460 -7.19 -16.25 16.09
CA ALA A 460 -7.55 -15.81 17.43
C ALA A 460 -6.50 -16.25 18.47
N THR A 461 -6.09 -17.52 18.42
CA THR A 461 -5.07 -18.05 19.33
C THR A 461 -3.71 -17.40 19.12
N LEU A 462 -3.36 -17.11 17.86
CA LEU A 462 -2.12 -16.42 17.51
C LEU A 462 -2.11 -14.98 18.01
N LEU A 463 -3.20 -14.24 17.81
CA LEU A 463 -3.34 -12.86 18.26
C LEU A 463 -3.24 -12.73 19.79
N ALA A 464 -3.79 -13.70 20.53
CA ALA A 464 -3.67 -13.73 21.99
C ALA A 464 -2.21 -13.82 22.46
N ARG A 465 -1.37 -14.56 21.72
CA ARG A 465 0.07 -14.72 22.00
C ARG A 465 0.92 -13.59 21.43
N ALA A 466 0.50 -13.03 20.29
CA ALA A 466 1.24 -12.02 19.55
C ALA A 466 0.91 -10.58 19.90
N ALA A 467 0.02 -10.37 20.88
CA ALA A 467 -0.35 -9.05 21.33
C ALA A 467 0.89 -8.16 21.61
N PRO A 468 0.85 -6.89 21.21
CA PRO A 468 -0.29 -6.18 20.61
C PRO A 468 -0.35 -6.24 19.05
N LEU A 469 0.45 -7.07 18.37
CA LEU A 469 0.49 -7.13 16.90
C LEU A 469 -0.81 -7.68 16.31
N THR A 470 -1.23 -7.14 15.15
CA THR A 470 -2.30 -7.75 14.35
C THR A 470 -1.77 -8.98 13.62
N TYR A 471 -2.68 -9.84 13.12
CA TYR A 471 -2.28 -11.04 12.39
C TYR A 471 -1.45 -10.68 11.16
N ARG A 472 -1.87 -9.66 10.41
CA ARG A 472 -1.13 -9.18 9.24
C ARG A 472 0.29 -8.71 9.59
N MET A 473 0.46 -8.00 10.70
CA MET A 473 1.80 -7.55 11.13
C MET A 473 2.67 -8.69 11.64
N LEU A 474 2.07 -9.68 12.30
CA LEU A 474 2.77 -10.90 12.69
C LEU A 474 3.26 -11.64 11.44
N ILE A 475 2.41 -11.83 10.43
CA ILE A 475 2.80 -12.51 9.19
C ILE A 475 3.83 -11.70 8.42
N ASP A 476 3.51 -10.46 8.04
CA ASP A 476 4.29 -9.71 7.05
C ASP A 476 5.59 -9.14 7.60
N GLU A 477 5.66 -8.86 8.89
CA GLU A 477 6.77 -8.09 9.46
C GLU A 477 7.52 -8.80 10.58
N VAL A 478 7.06 -9.98 10.95
CA VAL A 478 7.76 -10.86 11.89
C VAL A 478 8.07 -12.17 11.18
N LEU A 479 7.07 -12.97 10.82
CA LEU A 479 7.31 -14.32 10.32
C LEU A 479 7.90 -14.35 8.91
N LEU A 480 7.41 -13.52 8.00
CA LEU A 480 7.95 -13.40 6.65
C LEU A 480 9.46 -13.03 6.68
N PRO A 481 9.89 -11.95 7.35
CA PRO A 481 11.31 -11.62 7.39
C PRO A 481 12.18 -12.63 8.15
N GLU A 482 11.67 -13.29 9.21
CA GLU A 482 12.39 -14.41 9.86
C GLU A 482 12.65 -15.54 8.85
N ILE A 483 11.64 -15.93 8.07
CA ILE A 483 11.78 -16.93 7.02
C ILE A 483 12.78 -16.48 5.97
N ILE A 484 12.66 -15.24 5.48
CA ILE A 484 13.54 -14.72 4.42
C ILE A 484 15.00 -14.73 4.89
N GLU A 485 15.29 -14.27 6.11
CA GLU A 485 16.65 -14.33 6.66
C GLU A 485 17.18 -15.77 6.71
N HIS A 486 16.34 -16.72 7.16
CA HIS A 486 16.67 -18.15 7.19
C HIS A 486 16.94 -18.73 5.80
N LEU A 487 16.10 -18.41 4.81
CA LEU A 487 16.25 -18.87 3.44
C LEU A 487 17.52 -18.30 2.80
N VAL A 488 17.84 -17.03 3.06
CA VAL A 488 19.09 -16.39 2.59
C VAL A 488 20.32 -17.04 3.21
N CYS A 489 20.30 -17.33 4.53
CA CYS A 489 21.36 -18.10 5.18
C CYS A 489 21.57 -19.45 4.51
N GLU A 490 20.48 -20.14 4.17
CA GLU A 490 20.52 -21.47 3.56
C GLU A 490 21.03 -21.42 2.12
N ASP A 491 20.56 -20.49 1.30
CA ASP A 491 20.92 -20.41 -0.12
C ASP A 491 22.38 -20.01 -0.31
N LEU A 492 22.80 -18.95 0.38
CA LEU A 492 24.13 -18.35 0.20
C LEU A 492 25.17 -18.90 1.17
N LYS A 493 24.77 -19.81 2.08
CA LYS A 493 25.63 -20.40 3.12
C LYS A 493 26.33 -19.34 3.97
N VAL A 494 25.61 -18.27 4.29
CA VAL A 494 26.09 -17.13 5.07
C VAL A 494 25.60 -17.17 6.52
N THR A 495 26.18 -16.30 7.37
CA THR A 495 25.71 -16.12 8.74
C THR A 495 24.44 -15.27 8.78
N ALA A 496 23.64 -15.39 9.85
CA ALA A 496 22.45 -14.56 10.10
C ALA A 496 22.71 -13.05 9.94
N ALA A 497 23.82 -12.55 10.49
CA ALA A 497 24.19 -11.14 10.38
C ALA A 497 24.47 -10.71 8.92
N ALA A 498 25.13 -11.57 8.14
CA ALA A 498 25.37 -11.32 6.73
C ALA A 498 24.08 -11.44 5.91
N ALA A 499 23.24 -12.44 6.20
CA ALA A 499 21.94 -12.62 5.55
C ALA A 499 21.07 -11.37 5.71
N LYS A 500 21.01 -10.78 6.90
CA LYS A 500 20.25 -9.54 7.12
C LYS A 500 20.72 -8.37 6.25
N ALA A 501 22.02 -8.22 6.03
CA ALA A 501 22.55 -7.19 5.12
C ALA A 501 22.21 -7.50 3.66
N ILE A 502 22.22 -8.78 3.28
CA ILE A 502 21.82 -9.25 1.95
C ILE A 502 20.32 -9.04 1.72
N VAL A 503 19.47 -9.28 2.71
CA VAL A 503 18.01 -9.03 2.62
C VAL A 503 17.73 -7.59 2.20
N HIS A 504 18.37 -6.63 2.86
CA HIS A 504 18.22 -5.22 2.54
C HIS A 504 18.79 -4.86 1.15
N SER A 505 20.03 -5.29 0.86
CA SER A 505 20.72 -4.91 -0.38
C SER A 505 20.12 -5.57 -1.64
N SER A 506 19.55 -6.76 -1.51
CA SER A 506 18.95 -7.51 -2.62
C SER A 506 17.45 -7.26 -2.82
N TYR A 507 16.83 -6.41 -1.98
CA TYR A 507 15.40 -6.10 -2.08
C TYR A 507 15.01 -5.52 -3.44
N ILE A 508 15.72 -4.48 -3.91
CA ILE A 508 15.44 -3.85 -5.22
C ILE A 508 15.63 -4.84 -6.38
N PHE A 509 16.63 -5.71 -6.26
CA PHE A 509 16.88 -6.77 -7.24
C PHE A 509 15.67 -7.72 -7.34
N GLY A 510 15.20 -8.26 -6.23
CA GLY A 510 14.04 -9.16 -6.21
C GLY A 510 12.75 -8.49 -6.67
N GLN A 511 12.50 -7.25 -6.23
CA GLN A 511 11.31 -6.48 -6.63
C GLN A 511 11.28 -6.19 -8.14
N ALA A 512 12.43 -6.01 -8.77
CA ALA A 512 12.47 -5.75 -10.19
C ALA A 512 12.36 -7.04 -11.02
N LEU A 513 12.99 -8.13 -10.57
CA LEU A 513 13.10 -9.38 -11.32
C LEU A 513 11.92 -10.33 -11.11
N HIS A 514 11.31 -10.35 -9.92
CA HIS A 514 10.30 -11.34 -9.52
C HIS A 514 8.98 -10.68 -9.07
N LYS A 515 8.43 -9.82 -9.93
CA LYS A 515 7.18 -9.08 -9.72
C LYS A 515 5.94 -9.65 -10.41
N ASP A 516 6.11 -10.47 -11.46
CA ASP A 516 4.98 -10.96 -12.25
C ASP A 516 4.35 -12.19 -11.60
N VAL A 517 3.33 -11.94 -10.79
CA VAL A 517 2.58 -12.94 -10.02
C VAL A 517 1.75 -13.85 -10.91
N ASP A 518 1.15 -13.29 -11.97
CA ASP A 518 0.21 -14.00 -12.86
C ASP A 518 0.90 -15.06 -13.71
N SER A 519 2.21 -14.92 -13.90
CA SER A 519 3.01 -15.82 -14.74
C SER A 519 3.78 -16.90 -13.97
N CYS A 520 3.67 -16.99 -12.63
CA CYS A 520 4.49 -17.90 -11.83
C CYS A 520 3.83 -19.27 -11.58
N PRO A 521 4.26 -20.37 -12.23
CA PRO A 521 3.65 -21.68 -12.07
C PRO A 521 3.82 -22.27 -10.66
N ALA A 522 4.91 -21.88 -9.97
CA ALA A 522 5.19 -22.34 -8.62
C ALA A 522 4.17 -21.81 -7.61
N LEU A 523 3.75 -20.55 -7.74
CA LEU A 523 2.71 -19.97 -6.87
C LEU A 523 1.38 -20.71 -7.05
N GLU A 524 0.97 -20.95 -8.29
CA GLU A 524 -0.25 -21.72 -8.56
C GLU A 524 -0.17 -23.15 -8.01
N GLU A 525 1.00 -23.79 -8.12
CA GLU A 525 1.20 -25.14 -7.58
C GLU A 525 1.06 -25.17 -6.06
N VAL A 526 1.65 -24.20 -5.36
CA VAL A 526 1.51 -24.05 -3.91
C VAL A 526 0.05 -23.78 -3.52
N GLN A 527 -0.65 -22.90 -4.22
CA GLN A 527 -2.07 -22.65 -3.99
C GLN A 527 -2.91 -23.91 -4.20
N ARG A 528 -2.68 -24.65 -5.29
CA ARG A 528 -3.34 -25.95 -5.55
C ARG A 528 -3.02 -27.00 -4.49
N TYR A 529 -1.80 -27.02 -3.97
CA TYR A 529 -1.42 -27.89 -2.85
C TYR A 529 -2.21 -27.51 -1.58
N ILE A 530 -2.18 -26.24 -1.19
CA ILE A 530 -2.88 -25.71 0.00
C ILE A 530 -4.37 -26.03 -0.09
N MET A 531 -5.03 -25.71 -1.22
CA MET A 531 -6.46 -25.98 -1.41
C MET A 531 -6.80 -27.47 -1.24
N ARG A 532 -5.97 -28.37 -1.77
CA ARG A 532 -6.18 -29.82 -1.62
C ARG A 532 -6.00 -30.27 -0.17
N GLN A 533 -4.94 -29.82 0.50
CA GLN A 533 -4.67 -30.23 1.88
C GLN A 533 -5.66 -29.65 2.87
N SER A 534 -6.03 -28.38 2.74
CA SER A 534 -6.98 -27.70 3.64
C SER A 534 -8.37 -28.36 3.66
N ARG A 535 -8.75 -29.03 2.56
CA ARG A 535 -10.00 -29.80 2.48
C ARG A 535 -9.91 -31.19 3.11
N SER A 536 -8.70 -31.69 3.37
CA SER A 536 -8.51 -33.03 3.93
C SER A 536 -8.96 -33.07 5.40
N PRO A 537 -9.63 -34.14 5.86
CA PRO A 537 -9.97 -34.32 7.28
C PRO A 537 -8.72 -34.29 8.17
N ALA A 538 -7.61 -34.87 7.68
CA ALA A 538 -6.33 -34.89 8.38
C ALA A 538 -5.82 -33.47 8.71
N TYR A 539 -5.99 -32.51 7.80
CA TYR A 539 -5.60 -31.12 8.07
C TYR A 539 -6.42 -30.51 9.19
N ARG A 540 -7.75 -30.70 9.22
CA ARG A 540 -8.61 -30.15 10.29
C ARG A 540 -8.22 -30.69 11.67
N ILE A 541 -7.93 -31.99 11.75
CA ILE A 541 -7.49 -32.64 12.99
C ILE A 541 -6.11 -32.12 13.39
N TRP A 542 -5.18 -32.02 12.43
CA TRP A 542 -3.85 -31.48 12.67
C TRP A 542 -3.89 -30.03 13.16
N SER A 543 -4.66 -29.16 12.50
CA SER A 543 -4.79 -27.75 12.89
C SER A 543 -5.41 -27.60 14.27
N ALA A 544 -6.40 -28.43 14.61
CA ALA A 544 -7.03 -28.44 15.94
C ALA A 544 -6.14 -29.04 17.03
N SER A 545 -5.16 -29.87 16.69
CA SER A 545 -4.31 -30.55 17.67
C SER A 545 -3.34 -29.63 18.42
N GLY A 546 -3.10 -28.41 17.92
CA GLY A 546 -2.11 -27.49 18.48
C GLY A 546 -0.65 -27.99 18.37
N THR A 547 -0.39 -29.00 17.55
CA THR A 547 0.95 -29.57 17.39
C THR A 547 1.91 -28.58 16.70
N THR A 548 3.17 -28.59 17.15
CA THR A 548 4.28 -27.84 16.54
C THR A 548 4.88 -28.53 15.32
N LEU A 549 4.53 -29.80 15.10
CA LEU A 549 5.00 -30.57 13.94
C LEU A 549 4.29 -30.12 12.67
N ASP A 550 4.99 -30.19 11.54
CA ASP A 550 4.35 -30.04 10.24
C ASP A 550 3.34 -31.18 9.97
N LEU A 551 2.48 -30.97 8.98
CA LEU A 551 1.38 -31.88 8.68
C LEU A 551 1.88 -33.30 8.33
N ASP A 552 2.99 -33.42 7.59
CA ASP A 552 3.50 -34.70 7.12
C ASP A 552 4.25 -35.45 8.23
N SER A 553 5.03 -34.75 9.04
CA SER A 553 5.63 -35.30 10.27
C SER A 553 4.56 -35.75 11.25
N TRP A 554 3.50 -34.95 11.45
CA TRP A 554 2.39 -35.31 12.33
C TRP A 554 1.65 -36.55 11.81
N ARG A 555 1.33 -36.60 10.50
CA ARG A 555 0.73 -37.79 9.87
C ARG A 555 1.57 -39.04 10.08
N SER A 556 2.88 -38.93 9.88
CA SER A 556 3.82 -40.04 10.06
C SER A 556 3.78 -40.58 11.49
N LEU A 557 3.68 -39.71 12.50
CA LEU A 557 3.54 -40.15 13.89
C LEU A 557 2.18 -40.78 14.22
N GLN A 558 1.10 -40.34 13.57
CA GLN A 558 -0.23 -40.96 13.76
C GLN A 558 -0.25 -42.39 13.20
N VAL A 559 0.35 -42.60 12.02
CA VAL A 559 0.44 -43.93 11.39
C VAL A 559 1.22 -44.92 12.27
N VAL A 560 2.31 -44.47 12.92
CA VAL A 560 3.11 -45.31 13.82
C VAL A 560 2.35 -45.70 15.10
N LYS A 561 1.40 -44.86 15.56
CA LYS A 561 0.58 -45.18 16.75
C LYS A 561 -0.56 -46.15 16.48
N SER A 562 -0.98 -46.32 15.22
CA SER A 562 -2.03 -47.27 14.84
C SER A 562 -1.56 -48.73 14.67
N GLU A 563 -0.26 -49.02 14.78
CA GLU A 563 0.25 -50.40 14.86
C GLU A 563 0.80 -50.69 16.26
N PRO A 564 0.13 -51.57 17.02
CA PRO A 564 0.62 -52.94 17.07
C PRO A 564 -0.51 -53.96 16.85
N VAL A 565 -0.48 -54.64 15.69
CA VAL A 565 -1.13 -55.94 15.58
C VAL A 565 -0.24 -56.92 16.34
N GLU A 566 -0.68 -57.35 17.52
CA GLU A 566 -0.08 -58.49 18.22
C GLU A 566 0.00 -59.68 17.24
N PRO A 567 1.13 -60.41 17.19
CA PRO A 567 1.21 -61.60 16.37
C PRO A 567 0.17 -62.62 16.87
N GLU A 568 -0.90 -62.80 16.09
CA GLU A 568 -1.90 -63.83 16.34
C GLU A 568 -1.20 -65.19 16.41
N ILE A 569 -1.20 -65.76 17.62
CA ILE A 569 -0.88 -67.17 17.84
C ILE A 569 -1.93 -67.96 17.05
N PRO A 570 -1.56 -68.88 16.14
CA PRO A 570 -2.51 -69.59 15.31
C PRO A 570 -3.29 -70.61 16.16
N GLY A 571 -4.50 -70.22 16.57
CA GLY A 571 -5.51 -71.10 17.14
C GLY A 571 -6.53 -71.49 16.07
N PRO A 572 -6.88 -72.78 15.91
CA PRO A 572 -7.81 -73.20 14.88
C PRO A 572 -9.25 -73.00 15.35
N GLY A 573 -10.00 -72.16 14.64
CA GLY A 573 -11.45 -72.25 14.62
C GLY A 573 -12.21 -70.93 14.72
N SER A 574 -12.95 -70.67 13.64
CA SER A 574 -14.28 -70.06 13.64
C SER A 574 -14.42 -68.55 13.91
N HIS A 575 -14.83 -67.88 12.82
CA HIS A 575 -15.77 -66.75 12.73
C HIS A 575 -15.42 -65.39 13.36
N SER A 576 -15.17 -64.40 12.49
CA SER A 576 -16.05 -63.22 12.29
C SER A 576 -15.24 -62.07 11.69
N THR A 577 -15.45 -61.75 10.42
CA THR A 577 -14.87 -60.58 9.74
C THR A 577 -15.64 -59.32 10.12
N SER A 578 -15.09 -58.50 11.01
CA SER A 578 -15.50 -57.10 11.17
C SER A 578 -14.69 -56.22 10.24
N VAL A 579 -15.33 -55.75 9.17
CA VAL A 579 -14.87 -54.63 8.35
C VAL A 579 -15.23 -53.35 9.11
N ILE A 580 -14.24 -52.53 9.47
CA ILE A 580 -14.48 -51.20 10.04
C ILE A 580 -14.63 -50.24 8.86
N ASP A 581 -15.86 -49.75 8.68
CA ASP A 581 -16.23 -48.71 7.73
C ASP A 581 -15.99 -47.33 8.40
N LEU A 582 -15.25 -46.45 7.72
CA LEU A 582 -14.93 -45.09 8.15
C LEU A 582 -15.68 -44.04 7.32
N THR A 583 -16.98 -44.24 7.12
CA THR A 583 -17.88 -43.16 6.71
C THR A 583 -18.50 -42.52 7.95
N LEU A 584 -17.96 -41.39 8.36
CA LEU A 584 -18.64 -40.45 9.26
C LEU A 584 -19.88 -39.92 8.53
N ASN A 585 -21.06 -40.18 9.10
CA ASN A 585 -22.28 -39.47 8.74
C ASN A 585 -22.21 -38.06 9.35
N ASP A 586 -22.31 -37.04 8.50
CA ASP A 586 -22.81 -35.73 8.88
C ASP A 586 -24.32 -35.86 9.13
N ASP A 587 -24.77 -35.58 10.36
CA ASP A 587 -26.10 -35.07 10.72
C ASP A 587 -26.21 -34.99 12.26
N GLU A 588 -25.93 -33.80 12.82
CA GLU A 588 -26.74 -33.07 13.83
C GLU A 588 -26.14 -31.69 14.12
#